data_AF-A0AAV4D2N4-F1
#
_entry.id   AF-A0AAV4D2N4-F1
#
_cell.length_a   1.000
_cell.length_b   1.000
_cell.length_c   1.000
_cell.angle_alpha   90.00
_cell.angle_beta   90.00
_cell.angle_gamma   90.00
#
_symmetry.space_group_name_H-M   'P 1'
#
loop_
_entity.id
_entity.type
_entity.pdbx_description
1 polymer ?
#
loop_
_entity_poly.entity_id
_entity_poly.type
_entity_poly.pdbx_seq_one_letter_code
_entity_poly.pdbx_strand_id
1 'polypeptide(L)'
;MVKSDSYGSIKTILSEIVDNVMNRISITAEDPSLFSTAASSCHGGDGVGTDVSLIGSPIQSNRGRKRRRENAWKCNIAKAKRNVGKDYVSKKGKHARERKVKAGCGIECRRKCHSVINEVERQQLFHRF
;
A
#
# COMPACT_ATOMS: atom_id res chain seq x y z
N MET A 1 -34.23 -20.73 34.20
CA MET A 1 -33.58 -21.06 32.91
C MET A 1 -34.33 -20.34 31.81
N VAL A 2 -33.80 -19.23 31.28
CA VAL A 2 -34.34 -18.54 30.10
C VAL A 2 -33.21 -18.39 29.10
N LYS A 3 -33.46 -18.87 27.88
CA LYS A 3 -32.50 -19.15 26.83
C LYS A 3 -31.98 -17.85 26.19
N SER A 4 -30.70 -17.89 25.89
CA SER A 4 -29.88 -16.86 25.27
C SER A 4 -29.92 -17.00 23.74
N ASP A 5 -30.69 -16.17 23.04
CA ASP A 5 -30.80 -16.22 21.57
C ASP A 5 -30.76 -14.82 20.90
N SER A 6 -29.68 -14.04 21.14
CA SER A 6 -29.45 -12.77 20.40
C SER A 6 -28.11 -12.72 19.64
N TYR A 7 -27.24 -13.74 19.77
CA TYR A 7 -25.89 -13.74 19.19
C TYR A 7 -25.78 -14.46 17.83
N GLY A 8 -26.86 -15.05 17.33
CA GLY A 8 -26.88 -15.79 16.05
C GLY A 8 -27.04 -14.92 14.80
N SER A 9 -27.73 -13.77 14.90
CA SER A 9 -28.07 -12.96 13.73
C SER A 9 -26.92 -12.07 13.24
N ILE A 10 -26.09 -11.56 14.14
CA ILE A 10 -24.99 -10.64 13.78
C ILE A 10 -23.81 -11.38 13.14
N LYS A 11 -23.56 -12.65 13.53
CA LYS A 11 -22.46 -13.45 12.96
C LYS A 11 -22.71 -13.77 11.48
N THR A 12 -23.95 -14.03 11.10
CA THR A 12 -24.35 -14.35 9.72
C THR A 12 -24.22 -13.13 8.80
N ILE A 13 -24.62 -11.95 9.28
CA ILE A 13 -24.52 -10.70 8.50
C ILE A 13 -23.05 -10.32 8.27
N LEU A 14 -22.18 -10.52 9.25
CA LEU A 14 -20.75 -10.22 9.10
C LEU A 14 -20.02 -11.23 8.19
N SER A 15 -20.41 -12.52 8.19
CA SER A 15 -19.85 -13.49 7.22
C SER A 15 -20.29 -13.18 5.80
N GLU A 16 -21.56 -12.83 5.58
CA GLU A 16 -22.08 -12.48 4.25
C GLU A 16 -21.41 -11.23 3.65
N ILE A 17 -21.07 -10.23 4.49
CA ILE A 17 -20.35 -9.03 4.04
C ILE A 17 -18.90 -9.36 3.64
N VAL A 18 -18.23 -10.24 4.37
CA VAL A 18 -16.84 -10.62 4.06
C VAL A 18 -16.75 -11.45 2.78
N ASP A 19 -17.70 -12.37 2.57
CA ASP A 19 -17.76 -13.20 1.37
C ASP A 19 -18.08 -12.38 0.11
N ASN A 20 -18.92 -11.34 0.23
CA ASN A 20 -19.24 -10.43 -0.88
C ASN A 20 -18.05 -9.54 -1.30
N VAL A 21 -17.19 -9.16 -0.34
CA VAL A 21 -15.99 -8.34 -0.63
C VAL A 21 -14.90 -9.17 -1.30
N MET A 22 -14.76 -10.45 -0.96
CA MET A 22 -13.75 -11.33 -1.56
C MET A 22 -14.10 -11.74 -3.00
N ASN A 23 -15.38 -11.83 -3.36
CA ASN A 23 -15.79 -12.28 -4.70
C ASN A 23 -15.75 -11.18 -5.78
N ARG A 24 -15.67 -9.90 -5.39
CA ARG A 24 -15.56 -8.77 -6.35
C ARG A 24 -14.15 -8.51 -6.88
N ILE A 25 -13.13 -9.21 -6.37
CA ILE A 25 -11.72 -8.96 -6.74
C ILE A 25 -11.26 -9.90 -7.89
N SER A 26 -12.09 -10.85 -8.33
CA SER A 26 -11.68 -11.94 -9.25
C SER A 26 -12.22 -11.81 -10.69
N ILE A 27 -12.17 -10.62 -11.30
CA ILE A 27 -12.42 -10.37 -12.73
C ILE A 27 -11.44 -9.24 -13.11
N THR A 28 -10.36 -9.39 -13.87
CA THR A 28 -10.12 -10.03 -15.18
C THR A 28 -8.68 -10.57 -15.27
N ALA A 29 -8.52 -11.85 -15.60
CA ALA A 29 -7.30 -12.37 -16.21
C ALA A 29 -7.55 -12.40 -17.72
N GLU A 30 -7.12 -11.35 -18.42
CA GLU A 30 -7.07 -11.32 -19.89
C GLU A 30 -5.60 -11.44 -20.31
N ASP A 31 -5.44 -12.25 -21.34
CA ASP A 31 -4.26 -12.92 -21.91
C ASP A 31 -3.14 -11.95 -22.38
N PRO A 32 -1.86 -12.12 -22.00
CA PRO A 32 -0.76 -11.23 -22.42
C PRO A 32 -0.12 -11.63 -23.76
N SER A 33 -0.84 -12.28 -24.67
CA SER A 33 -0.39 -12.43 -26.06
C SER A 33 -1.02 -11.32 -26.92
N LEU A 34 -0.19 -10.63 -27.72
CA LEU A 34 -0.50 -9.50 -28.61
C LEU A 34 -0.18 -8.10 -28.05
N PHE A 35 1.12 -7.76 -28.01
CA PHE A 35 1.50 -6.45 -28.53
C PHE A 35 2.69 -6.61 -29.46
N SER A 36 2.36 -6.61 -30.75
CA SER A 36 3.27 -6.72 -31.87
C SER A 36 4.07 -5.43 -32.05
N THR A 37 5.32 -5.61 -32.45
CA THR A 37 6.36 -4.61 -32.71
C THR A 37 5.94 -3.59 -33.75
N ALA A 38 6.12 -2.30 -33.46
CA ALA A 38 6.27 -1.28 -34.49
C ALA A 38 7.43 -0.35 -34.11
N ALA A 39 8.58 -0.56 -34.75
CA ALA A 39 9.69 0.37 -34.73
C ALA A 39 9.27 1.65 -35.47
N SER A 40 9.14 2.76 -34.76
CA SER A 40 8.88 4.07 -35.36
C SER A 40 10.22 4.78 -35.59
N SER A 41 10.57 4.89 -36.88
CA SER A 41 11.75 5.58 -37.40
C SER A 41 11.60 7.09 -37.23
N CYS A 42 12.51 7.73 -36.49
CA CYS A 42 12.54 9.19 -36.35
C CYS A 42 13.45 9.82 -37.43
N HIS A 43 12.84 10.34 -38.49
CA HIS A 43 13.50 11.29 -39.39
C HIS A 43 13.13 12.70 -38.92
N GLY A 44 14.08 13.42 -38.35
CA GLY A 44 13.94 14.84 -37.99
C GLY A 44 14.85 15.67 -38.89
N GLY A 45 14.26 16.37 -39.86
CA GLY A 45 14.92 17.33 -40.73
C GLY A 45 15.14 18.69 -40.06
N ASP A 46 16.08 19.42 -40.65
CA ASP A 46 16.66 20.68 -40.20
C ASP A 46 15.66 21.85 -40.13
N GLY A 47 15.83 22.70 -39.12
CA GLY A 47 15.11 23.96 -38.95
C GLY A 47 16.06 25.08 -38.55
N VAL A 48 16.36 25.92 -39.54
CA VAL A 48 17.28 27.07 -39.54
C VAL A 48 16.99 28.04 -38.39
N GLY A 49 18.06 28.40 -37.67
CA GLY A 49 18.03 29.42 -36.62
C GLY A 49 17.83 30.83 -37.19
N THR A 50 16.83 31.52 -36.65
CA THR A 50 16.72 32.99 -36.73
C THR A 50 16.77 33.54 -35.31
N ASP A 51 17.87 34.23 -35.03
CA ASP A 51 18.06 35.12 -33.90
C ASP A 51 17.22 36.39 -34.12
N VAL A 52 16.34 36.69 -33.17
CA VAL A 52 16.00 38.08 -32.83
C VAL A 52 15.56 38.13 -31.36
N SER A 53 16.29 38.91 -30.58
CA SER A 53 15.98 39.31 -29.21
C SER A 53 14.62 39.99 -29.10
N LEU A 54 13.74 39.47 -28.23
CA LEU A 54 12.55 40.16 -27.73
C LEU A 54 12.45 40.02 -26.20
N ILE A 55 12.86 41.10 -25.55
CA ILE A 55 12.29 41.78 -24.37
C ILE A 55 11.38 40.90 -23.47
N GLY A 56 11.80 40.83 -22.21
CA GLY A 56 11.23 40.01 -21.14
C GLY A 56 9.70 40.02 -21.04
N SER A 57 9.13 38.85 -21.33
CA SER A 57 7.88 38.39 -20.73
C SER A 57 8.23 37.33 -19.69
N PRO A 58 7.52 37.23 -18.55
CA PRO A 58 7.73 36.13 -17.62
C PRO A 58 7.39 34.86 -18.36
N ILE A 59 8.41 34.05 -18.67
CA ILE A 59 8.25 32.72 -19.21
C ILE A 59 7.40 31.99 -18.19
N GLN A 60 6.10 31.81 -18.49
CA GLN A 60 5.27 30.89 -17.75
C GLN A 60 5.88 29.52 -18.01
N SER A 61 6.83 29.13 -17.15
CA SER A 61 7.43 27.81 -17.21
C SER A 61 6.25 26.85 -17.26
N ASN A 62 6.14 26.08 -18.33
CA ASN A 62 5.12 25.05 -18.48
C ASN A 62 5.37 24.01 -17.37
N ARG A 63 4.90 24.32 -16.16
CA ARG A 63 5.07 23.44 -15.00
C ARG A 63 4.15 22.28 -15.30
N GLY A 64 4.76 21.15 -15.64
CA GLY A 64 4.03 19.92 -15.91
C GLY A 64 3.01 19.67 -14.80
N ARG A 65 1.82 19.20 -15.17
CA ARG A 65 0.73 18.93 -14.22
C ARG A 65 1.24 18.03 -13.09
N LYS A 66 1.10 18.50 -11.85
CA LYS A 66 1.46 17.71 -10.66
C LYS A 66 0.67 16.40 -10.70
N ARG A 67 1.39 15.27 -10.75
CA ARG A 67 0.76 13.94 -10.73
C ARG A 67 -0.07 13.78 -9.44
N ARG A 68 -1.35 13.39 -9.56
CA ARG A 68 -2.17 13.04 -8.39
C ARG A 68 -1.59 11.79 -7.76
N ARG A 69 -1.26 11.83 -6.47
CA ARG A 69 -0.82 10.65 -5.71
C ARG A 69 -2.06 9.86 -5.32
N GLU A 70 -2.41 8.86 -6.11
CA GLU A 70 -3.62 8.09 -5.85
C GLU A 70 -3.39 7.05 -4.75
N ASN A 71 -4.33 6.92 -3.83
CA ASN A 71 -4.24 5.92 -2.75
C ASN A 71 -4.22 4.48 -3.30
N ALA A 72 -4.78 4.26 -4.48
CA ALA A 72 -4.79 2.98 -5.19
C ALA A 72 -3.43 2.59 -5.79
N TRP A 73 -2.42 3.48 -5.79
CA TRP A 73 -1.09 3.11 -6.27
C TRP A 73 -0.53 1.99 -5.41
N LYS A 74 -0.04 0.91 -6.04
CA LYS A 74 0.56 -0.26 -5.37
C LYS A 74 1.58 0.15 -4.28
N CYS A 75 2.37 1.21 -4.55
CA CYS A 75 3.33 1.75 -3.59
C CYS A 75 2.68 2.35 -2.34
N ASN A 76 1.58 3.09 -2.51
CA ASN A 76 0.85 3.74 -1.42
C ASN A 76 0.08 2.70 -0.60
N ILE A 77 -0.56 1.74 -1.26
CA ILE A 77 -1.20 0.60 -0.59
C ILE A 77 -0.17 -0.18 0.25
N ALA A 78 0.97 -0.55 -0.33
CA ALA A 78 2.01 -1.28 0.40
C ALA A 78 2.59 -0.47 1.56
N LYS A 79 2.75 0.85 1.39
CA LYS A 79 3.17 1.75 2.48
C LYS A 79 2.13 1.79 3.60
N ALA A 80 0.86 1.93 3.26
CA ALA A 80 -0.23 1.93 4.24
C ALA A 80 -0.28 0.61 5.03
N LYS A 81 -0.24 -0.54 4.34
CA LYS A 81 -0.19 -1.87 4.96
C LYS A 81 1.03 -2.04 5.88
N ARG A 82 2.22 -1.60 5.43
CA ARG A 82 3.44 -1.64 6.26
C ARG A 82 3.32 -0.80 7.52
N ASN A 83 2.71 0.39 7.42
CA ASN A 83 2.58 1.30 8.56
C ASN A 83 1.70 0.69 9.65
N VAL A 84 0.56 0.11 9.29
CA VAL A 84 -0.35 -0.61 10.22
C VAL A 84 0.16 -2.00 10.60
N GLY A 85 1.31 -2.42 10.07
CA GLY A 85 1.89 -3.73 10.34
C GLY A 85 1.18 -4.92 9.68
N LYS A 86 0.27 -4.71 8.73
CA LYS A 86 -0.38 -5.79 7.97
C LYS A 86 0.59 -6.45 6.99
N ASP A 87 0.23 -7.63 6.53
CA ASP A 87 0.94 -8.34 5.47
C ASP A 87 0.91 -7.55 4.15
N TYR A 88 2.00 -7.59 3.39
CA TYR A 88 2.09 -6.89 2.12
C TYR A 88 3.16 -7.48 1.20
N VAL A 89 3.04 -7.21 -0.09
CA VAL A 89 4.04 -7.57 -1.10
C VAL A 89 4.91 -6.34 -1.41
N SER A 90 6.23 -6.50 -1.30
CA SER A 90 7.19 -5.45 -1.65
C SER A 90 7.27 -5.24 -3.17
N LYS A 91 7.88 -4.14 -3.62
CA LYS A 91 8.13 -3.89 -5.06
C LYS A 91 8.91 -5.01 -5.76
N LYS A 92 9.74 -5.75 -5.02
CA LYS A 92 10.53 -6.89 -5.51
C LYS A 92 9.77 -8.23 -5.45
N GLY A 93 8.47 -8.22 -5.16
CA GLY A 93 7.66 -9.43 -5.02
C GLY A 93 7.80 -10.16 -3.66
N LYS A 94 8.73 -9.75 -2.79
CA LYS A 94 8.86 -10.38 -1.46
C LYS A 94 7.60 -10.15 -0.61
N HIS A 95 7.03 -11.23 -0.07
CA HIS A 95 5.95 -11.19 0.91
C HIS A 95 6.48 -10.85 2.30
N ALA A 96 5.99 -9.76 2.88
CA ALA A 96 6.22 -9.39 4.27
C ALA A 96 5.00 -9.80 5.08
N ARG A 97 5.21 -10.59 6.14
CA ARG A 97 4.13 -11.05 7.03
C ARG A 97 3.68 -9.93 7.95
N GLU A 98 2.48 -10.07 8.47
CA GLU A 98 1.92 -9.22 9.52
C GLU A 98 2.85 -9.17 10.75
N ARG A 99 2.97 -7.99 11.36
CA ARG A 99 3.75 -7.76 12.57
C ARG A 99 3.06 -8.42 13.75
N LYS A 100 3.84 -9.04 14.61
CA LYS A 100 3.38 -9.64 15.87
C LYS A 100 4.41 -9.33 16.96
N VAL A 101 3.95 -9.23 18.20
CA VAL A 101 4.84 -9.13 19.36
C VAL A 101 5.67 -10.40 19.44
N LYS A 102 7.00 -10.24 19.52
CA LYS A 102 7.90 -11.38 19.76
C LYS A 102 7.88 -11.75 21.24
N ALA A 103 8.37 -12.93 21.57
CA ALA A 103 8.66 -13.29 22.96
C ALA A 103 9.50 -12.20 23.66
N GLY A 104 9.28 -12.04 24.97
CA GLY A 104 10.06 -11.13 25.80
C GLY A 104 11.54 -11.47 25.82
N CYS A 105 12.36 -10.53 26.30
CA CYS A 105 13.82 -10.67 26.35
C CYS A 105 14.33 -11.61 27.47
N GLY A 106 13.45 -12.23 28.24
CA GLY A 106 13.78 -13.10 29.37
C GLY A 106 14.28 -12.36 30.61
N ILE A 107 14.52 -13.13 31.68
CA ILE A 107 15.00 -12.61 32.98
C ILE A 107 16.44 -12.10 32.86
N GLU A 108 17.26 -12.75 32.02
CA GLU A 108 18.68 -12.42 31.80
C GLU A 108 18.90 -11.23 30.86
N CYS A 109 17.85 -10.48 30.53
CA CYS A 109 18.00 -9.30 29.69
C CYS A 109 18.96 -8.28 30.33
N ARG A 110 20.04 -7.93 29.61
CA ARG A 110 20.99 -6.87 30.03
C ARG A 110 20.30 -5.54 30.40
N ARG A 111 19.15 -5.26 29.78
CA ARG A 111 18.36 -4.04 30.01
C ARG A 111 17.27 -4.20 31.07
N LYS A 112 17.12 -5.39 31.67
CA LYS A 112 16.10 -5.71 32.69
C LYS A 112 14.68 -5.33 32.24
N CYS A 113 14.39 -5.50 30.95
CA CYS A 113 13.09 -5.15 30.34
C CYS A 113 11.91 -5.79 31.11
N HIS A 114 12.09 -7.03 31.56
CA HIS A 114 11.07 -7.82 32.24
C HIS A 114 10.68 -7.27 33.62
N SER A 115 11.56 -6.53 34.31
CA SER A 115 11.21 -5.94 35.61
C SER A 115 10.46 -4.62 35.49
N VAL A 116 10.48 -4.00 34.30
CA VAL A 116 9.89 -2.69 34.05
C VAL A 116 8.56 -2.80 33.31
N ILE A 117 8.46 -3.73 32.35
CA ILE A 117 7.28 -3.89 31.51
C ILE A 117 6.87 -5.36 31.53
N ASN A 118 5.66 -5.61 32.00
CA ASN A 118 5.07 -6.94 32.04
C ASN A 118 4.56 -7.36 30.65
N GLU A 119 4.32 -8.66 30.45
CA GLU A 119 3.88 -9.18 29.15
C GLU A 119 2.56 -8.55 28.66
N VAL A 120 1.63 -8.31 29.59
CA VAL A 120 0.35 -7.66 29.28
C VAL A 120 0.56 -6.24 28.76
N GLU A 121 1.43 -5.46 29.42
CA GLU A 121 1.76 -4.10 29.01
C GLU A 121 2.47 -4.09 27.65
N ARG A 122 3.33 -5.08 27.36
CA ARG A 122 3.94 -5.24 26.03
C ARG A 122 2.90 -5.43 24.94
N GLN A 123 1.88 -6.25 25.19
CA GLN A 123 0.78 -6.46 24.24
C GLN A 123 -0.07 -5.21 24.07
N GLN A 124 -0.40 -4.52 25.17
CA GLN A 124 -1.15 -3.26 25.12
C GLN A 124 -0.41 -2.18 24.32
N LEU A 125 0.91 -2.03 24.55
CA LEU A 125 1.75 -1.10 23.78
C LEU A 125 1.76 -1.44 22.29
N PHE A 126 1.73 -2.72 21.94
CA PHE A 126 1.66 -3.14 20.54
C PHE A 126 0.31 -2.87 19.89
N HIS A 127 -0.80 -3.06 20.60
CA HIS A 127 -2.14 -2.84 20.04
C HIS A 127 -2.56 -1.37 19.98
N ARG A 128 -1.89 -0.49 20.74
CA ARG A 128 -2.21 0.94 20.80
C ARG A 128 -1.84 1.71 19.52
N PHE A 129 -0.91 1.21 18.71
CA PHE A 129 -0.33 1.92 17.55
C PHE A 129 -0.33 1.05 16.30
#